data_AF-A0A963E2E7-F1
#
_entry.id   AF-A0A963E2E7-F1
#
_cell.length_a   1.000
_cell.length_b   1.000
_cell.length_c   1.000
_cell.angle_alpha   90.00
_cell.angle_beta   90.00
_cell.angle_gamma   90.00
#
_symmetry.space_group_name_H-M   'P 1'
#
loop_
_entity.id
_entity.type
_entity.pdbx_description
1 polymer ?
#
loop_
_entity_poly.entity_id
_entity_poly.type
_entity_poly.pdbx_seq_one_letter_code
_entity_poly.pdbx_strand_id
1 'polypeptide(L)' 'MDFRLPTWVRPGLLIALFACVLVLGGLNRFDLRESVEPREAGVAADMLLSQQFLVPTLNGRPFLEKPPLSYWLQAASMD' A
#
# COMPACT_ATOMS: atom_id res chain seq x y z
N MET A 1 15.65 25.76 -25.96
CA MET A 1 14.35 25.11 -26.17
C MET A 1 13.54 25.35 -24.92
N ASP A 2 12.57 26.26 -24.97
CA ASP A 2 11.79 26.65 -23.78
C ASP A 2 10.64 25.66 -23.59
N PHE A 3 10.81 24.72 -22.68
CA PHE A 3 9.76 23.77 -22.32
C PHE A 3 8.72 24.48 -21.43
N ARG A 4 7.69 25.06 -22.05
CA ARG A 4 6.54 25.60 -21.33
C ARG A 4 5.52 24.47 -21.14
N LEU A 5 5.25 24.13 -19.89
CA LEU A 5 4.20 23.16 -19.57
C LEU A 5 2.85 23.66 -20.10
N PRO A 6 2.01 22.76 -20.65
CA PRO A 6 0.67 23.12 -21.07
C PRO A 6 -0.13 23.76 -19.94
N THR A 7 -0.99 24.72 -20.28
CA THR A 7 -1.79 25.48 -19.30
C THR A 7 -2.75 24.60 -18.48
N TRP A 8 -3.12 23.41 -18.98
CA TRP A 8 -3.95 22.44 -18.27
C TRP A 8 -3.23 21.66 -17.15
N VAL A 9 -1.89 21.72 -17.07
CA VAL A 9 -1.14 20.97 -16.05
C VAL A 9 -1.42 21.49 -14.66
N ARG A 10 -1.54 22.81 -14.49
CA ARG A 10 -1.81 23.45 -13.19
C ARG A 10 -3.15 23.03 -12.59
N PRO A 11 -4.29 23.19 -13.28
CA PRO A 11 -5.57 22.70 -12.76
C PRO A 11 -5.58 21.17 -12.61
N GLY A 12 -4.92 20.43 -13.51
CA GLY A 12 -4.78 18.98 -13.37
C GLY A 12 -4.06 18.57 -12.09
N LEU A 13 -2.98 19.25 -11.72
CA LEU A 13 -2.25 19.00 -10.47
C LEU A 13 -3.08 19.33 -9.23
N LEU A 14 -3.87 20.42 -9.27
CA LEU A 14 -4.78 20.76 -8.17
C LEU A 14 -5.88 19.71 -7.99
N ILE A 15 -6.45 19.21 -9.09
CA ILE A 15 -7.45 18.13 -9.05
C ILE A 15 -6.82 16.84 -8.51
N ALA A 16 -5.62 16.47 -8.97
CA ALA A 16 -4.91 15.29 -8.49
C ALA A 16 -4.60 15.39 -6.99
N LEU A 17 -4.10 16.54 -6.54
CA LEU A 17 -3.84 16.80 -5.12
C LEU A 17 -5.12 16.70 -4.28
N PHE A 18 -6.21 17.31 -4.76
CA PHE A 18 -7.50 17.25 -4.08
C PHE A 18 -8.02 15.81 -3.98
N ALA A 19 -7.92 15.02 -5.05
CA ALA A 19 -8.26 13.61 -5.04
C ALA A 19 -7.39 12.80 -4.05
N CYS A 20 -6.07 13.06 -4.00
CA CYS A 20 -5.19 12.44 -3.02
C CYS A 20 -5.62 12.75 -1.58
N VAL A 21 -5.97 14.00 -1.27
CA VAL A 21 -6.44 14.37 0.07
C VAL A 21 -7.73 13.64 0.43
N LEU A 22 -8.69 13.53 -0.50
CA LEU A 22 -9.94 12.83 -0.26
C LEU A 22 -9.77 11.32 -0.05
N VAL A 23 -8.92 10.67 -0.85
CA VAL A 23 -8.70 9.21 -0.79
C VAL A 23 -7.80 8.84 0.38
N LEU A 24 -6.70 9.57 0.60
CA LEU A 24 -5.70 9.24 1.62
C LEU A 24 -6.05 9.80 2.99
N GLY A 25 -6.81 10.90 3.08
CA GLY A 25 -7.18 11.54 4.36
C GLY A 25 -8.14 10.70 5.23
N GLY A 26 -8.69 9.62 4.68
CA GLY A 26 -9.48 8.61 5.39
C GLY A 26 -8.68 7.42 5.90
N LEU A 27 -7.43 7.26 5.48
CA LEU A 27 -6.59 6.14 5.91
C LEU A 27 -6.37 6.19 7.42
N ASN A 28 -6.31 5.01 8.06
CA ASN A 28 -6.09 4.84 9.50
C ASN A 28 -7.22 5.40 10.41
N ARG A 29 -8.41 5.68 9.86
CA ARG A 29 -9.57 6.10 10.68
C ARG A 29 -10.32 4.95 11.34
N PHE A 30 -10.16 3.74 10.82
CA PHE A 30 -10.81 2.52 11.32
C PHE A 30 -9.76 1.44 11.49
N ASP A 31 -10.02 0.52 12.41
CA ASP A 31 -9.28 -0.73 12.49
C ASP A 31 -9.48 -1.55 11.22
N LEU A 32 -8.55 -2.48 10.98
CA LEU A 32 -8.61 -3.41 9.86
C LEU A 32 -9.94 -4.18 9.89
N ARG A 33 -10.68 -4.09 8.79
CA ARG A 33 -12.04 -4.58 8.67
C ARG A 33 -12.07 -6.02 8.20
N GLU A 34 -13.06 -6.74 8.72
CA GLU A 34 -13.35 -8.11 8.35
C GLU A 34 -12.15 -9.05 8.56
N SER A 35 -12.26 -10.30 8.13
CA SER A 35 -11.14 -11.25 8.31
C SER A 35 -10.05 -11.07 7.26
N VAL A 36 -10.29 -10.30 6.18
CA VAL A 36 -9.36 -10.18 5.05
C VAL A 36 -8.29 -9.14 5.32
N GLU A 37 -8.65 -7.90 5.69
CA GLU A 37 -7.67 -6.84 5.90
C GLU A 37 -6.63 -7.17 6.99
N PRO A 38 -7.01 -7.71 8.17
CA PRO A 38 -6.05 -8.13 9.19
C PRO A 38 -5.15 -9.28 8.75
N ARG A 39 -5.66 -10.20 7.92
CA ARG A 39 -4.90 -11.34 7.42
C ARG A 39 -3.81 -10.86 6.47
N GLU A 40 -4.16 -9.99 5.54
CA GLU A 40 -3.25 -9.43 4.55
C GLU A 40 -2.15 -8.58 5.19
N ALA A 41 -2.55 -7.69 6.10
CA ALA A 41 -1.61 -6.91 6.88
C ALA A 41 -0.72 -7.80 7.75
N GLY A 42 -1.29 -8.86 8.33
CA GLY A 42 -0.55 -9.84 9.13
C GLY A 42 0.51 -10.59 8.33
N VAL A 43 0.21 -10.99 7.09
CA VAL A 43 1.20 -11.64 6.20
C VAL A 43 2.34 -10.68 5.89
N ALA A 44 2.03 -9.44 5.49
CA ALA A 44 3.03 -8.43 5.19
C ALA A 44 3.91 -8.10 6.41
N ALA A 45 3.30 -7.99 7.60
CA ALA A 45 4.01 -7.75 8.85
C ALA A 45 4.92 -8.93 9.24
N ASP A 46 4.45 -10.18 9.10
CA ASP A 46 5.25 -11.39 9.40
C ASP A 46 6.46 -11.48 8.45
N MET A 47 6.29 -11.15 7.17
CA MET A 47 7.39 -11.06 6.19
C MET A 47 8.40 -9.97 6.56
N LEU A 48 7.92 -8.79 6.97
CA LEU A 48 8.79 -7.68 7.39
C LEU A 48 9.57 -8.03 8.67
N LEU A 49 8.91 -8.59 9.68
CA LEU A 49 9.53 -8.96 10.95
C LEU A 49 10.53 -10.12 10.81
N SER A 50 10.22 -11.10 9.97
CA SER A 50 11.09 -12.27 9.73
C SER A 50 12.18 -12.03 8.69
N GLN A 51 12.09 -10.92 7.92
CA GLN A 51 12.95 -10.63 6.77
C GLN A 51 12.91 -11.72 5.67
N GLN A 52 11.85 -12.54 5.65
CA GLN A 52 11.63 -13.60 4.67
C GLN A 52 10.68 -13.13 3.58
N PHE A 53 11.22 -12.49 2.54
CA PHE A 53 10.41 -11.91 1.47
C PHE A 53 10.07 -12.88 0.32
N LEU A 54 10.67 -14.06 0.29
CA LEU A 54 10.45 -15.03 -0.79
C LEU A 54 9.16 -15.83 -0.62
N VAL A 55 8.91 -16.33 0.59
CA VAL A 55 7.77 -17.19 0.93
C VAL A 55 6.90 -16.41 1.91
N PRO A 56 5.70 -15.94 1.51
CA PRO A 56 4.79 -15.29 2.43
C PRO A 56 4.41 -16.21 3.58
N THR A 57 4.45 -15.70 4.80
CA THR A 57 4.04 -16.44 6.00
C THR A 57 2.97 -15.68 6.76
N LEU A 58 2.12 -16.42 7.47
CA LEU A 58 1.19 -15.87 8.44
C LEU A 58 1.29 -16.70 9.71
N ASN A 59 1.66 -16.07 10.83
CA ASN A 59 1.94 -16.74 12.10
C ASN A 59 2.98 -17.86 11.94
N GLY A 60 4.04 -17.60 11.15
CA GLY A 60 5.13 -18.56 10.91
C GLY A 60 4.77 -19.75 10.00
N ARG A 61 3.58 -19.75 9.38
CA ARG A 61 3.17 -20.80 8.42
C ARG A 61 3.13 -20.24 6.99
N PRO A 62 3.57 -20.99 5.97
CA PRO A 62 3.47 -20.56 4.59
C PRO A 62 2.02 -20.23 4.18
N PHE A 63 1.83 -19.07 3.57
CA PHE A 63 0.55 -18.57 3.08
C PHE A 63 0.64 -18.32 1.56
N LEU A 64 0.34 -19.35 0.77
CA LEU A 64 0.62 -19.39 -0.67
C LEU A 64 -0.64 -19.19 -1.54
N GLU A 65 -1.51 -18.26 -1.16
CA GLU A 65 -2.74 -17.95 -1.93
C GLU A 65 -2.48 -17.03 -3.12
N LYS A 66 -1.48 -16.15 -3.03
CA LYS A 66 -1.14 -15.17 -4.07
C LYS A 66 0.36 -14.85 -4.11
N PRO A 67 0.86 -14.32 -5.24
CA PRO A 67 2.27 -13.91 -5.37
C PRO A 67 2.65 -12.79 -4.39
N PRO A 68 3.94 -12.69 -4.01
CA PRO A 68 4.38 -11.86 -2.88
C PRO A 68 4.41 -10.35 -3.15
N LEU A 69 4.23 -9.91 -4.40
CA LEU A 69 4.33 -8.49 -4.78
C LEU A 69 3.41 -7.58 -3.94
N SER A 70 2.18 -8.01 -3.67
CA SER A 70 1.24 -7.24 -2.86
C SER A 70 1.70 -7.12 -1.40
N TYR A 71 2.32 -8.17 -0.85
CA TYR A 71 2.87 -8.15 0.51
C TYR A 71 4.12 -7.28 0.61
N TRP A 72 4.97 -7.26 -0.42
CA TRP A 72 6.15 -6.38 -0.47
C TRP A 72 5.76 -4.90 -0.41
N LEU A 73 4.75 -4.49 -1.19
CA LEU A 73 4.27 -3.11 -1.17
C LEU A 73 3.67 -2.72 0.19
N GLN A 74 2.96 -3.64 0.83
CA GLN A 74 2.43 -3.43 2.18
C GLN A 74 3.55 -3.33 3.22
N ALA A 75 4.49 -4.29 3.21
CA ALA A 75 5.64 -4.29 4.12
C ALA A 75 6.49 -3.01 3.98
N ALA A 76 6.73 -2.54 2.75
CA ALA A 76 7.46 -1.30 2.50
C ALA A 76 6.73 -0.03 2.99
N SER A 77 5.43 -0.10 3.26
CA SER A 77 4.66 1.01 3.84
C SER A 77 4.62 1.01 5.37
N MET A 78 5.13 -0.06 6.01
CA MET A 78 5.16 -0.23 7.46
C MET A 78 6.48 0.20 8.11
N ASP A 79 7.54 0.40 7.31
CA ASP A 79 8.87 0.88 7.70
C ASP A 79 8.94 2.42 7.59
#